data_AF-A0A3B9KX54-F1
#
_entry.id   AF-A0A3B9KX54-F1
#
_cell.length_a   1.000
_cell.length_b   1.000
_cell.length_c   1.000
_cell.angle_alpha   90.00
_cell.angle_beta   90.00
_cell.angle_gamma   90.00
#
_symmetry.space_group_name_H-M   'P 1'
#
loop_
_entity.id
_entity.type
_entity.pdbx_description
1 polymer ?
#
loop_
_entity_poly.entity_id
_entity_poly.type
_entity_poly.pdbx_seq_one_letter_code
_entity_poly.pdbx_strand_id
1 'polypeptide(L)'
;MGSSPEDQLATMMANIPAKTGKPLSEWIEIIAKSGLGKHGAILKLLKEEHGVTHGFANLIAAKARETGEEVDLVVAQYAGPKESLRPLYEDIVKFAQSLGSDVEIAPKKTSVSLRRKKQFALITPATKTRIDLGVALKGEEPTARLETYNAMCSHRIRLEAVSDFDDDAKGWVKDAYSRSG
;
A
#
# COMPACT_ATOMS: atom_id res chain seq x y z
N MET A 1 7.59 -12.27 34.08
CA MET A 1 7.07 -12.51 32.73
C MET A 1 6.51 -11.19 32.24
N GLY A 2 7.19 -10.52 31.30
CA GLY A 2 6.71 -9.25 30.74
C GLY A 2 5.61 -9.54 29.73
N SER A 3 4.47 -8.86 29.84
CA SER A 3 3.37 -8.97 28.87
C SER A 3 3.87 -8.64 27.46
N SER A 4 3.45 -9.44 26.47
CA SER A 4 3.74 -9.19 25.05
C SER A 4 3.17 -7.82 24.62
N PRO A 5 3.75 -7.13 23.63
CA PRO A 5 3.13 -5.95 23.02
C PRO A 5 1.66 -6.16 22.63
N GLU A 6 1.29 -7.38 22.24
CA GLU A 6 -0.08 -7.77 21.90
C GLU A 6 -1.01 -7.78 23.12
N ASP A 7 -0.55 -8.32 24.26
CA ASP A 7 -1.30 -8.35 25.52
C ASP A 7 -1.54 -6.93 26.07
N GLN A 8 -0.54 -6.06 25.91
CA GLN A 8 -0.62 -4.66 26.31
C GLN A 8 -1.66 -3.92 25.46
N LEU A 9 -1.67 -4.16 24.14
CA LEU A 9 -2.67 -3.59 23.24
C LEU A 9 -4.08 -4.08 23.56
N ALA A 10 -4.27 -5.38 23.78
CA ALA A 10 -5.55 -5.96 24.15
C ALA A 10 -6.09 -5.36 25.46
N THR A 11 -5.21 -5.21 26.46
CA THR A 11 -5.54 -4.57 27.73
C THR A 11 -5.95 -3.11 27.53
N MET A 12 -5.23 -2.35 26.71
CA MET A 12 -5.59 -0.97 26.41
C MET A 12 -6.94 -0.88 25.68
N MET A 13 -7.19 -1.76 24.70
CA MET A 13 -8.47 -1.80 23.97
C MET A 13 -9.65 -2.10 24.90
N ALA A 14 -9.51 -3.08 25.80
CA ALA A 14 -10.54 -3.41 26.79
C ALA A 14 -10.84 -2.25 27.75
N ASN A 15 -9.85 -1.40 28.02
CA ASN A 15 -9.98 -0.25 28.92
C ASN A 15 -10.54 1.02 28.26
N ILE A 16 -10.74 1.05 26.93
CA ILE A 16 -11.25 2.23 26.21
C ILE A 16 -12.58 2.73 26.83
N PRO A 17 -13.63 1.90 27.03
CA PRO A 17 -14.89 2.38 27.60
C PRO A 17 -14.71 2.99 28.99
N ALA A 18 -13.94 2.31 29.85
CA ALA A 18 -13.73 2.73 31.23
C ALA A 18 -12.88 4.01 31.35
N LYS A 19 -11.95 4.25 30.42
CA LYS A 19 -11.01 5.38 30.47
C LYS A 19 -11.40 6.56 29.61
N THR A 20 -12.32 6.38 28.66
CA THR A 20 -12.73 7.43 27.72
C THR A 20 -14.24 7.70 27.76
N GLY A 21 -15.03 6.85 28.43
CA GLY A 21 -16.47 7.02 28.57
C GLY A 21 -17.31 6.51 27.39
N LYS A 22 -16.67 6.02 26.32
CA LYS A 22 -17.36 5.46 25.13
C LYS A 22 -16.61 4.24 24.59
N PRO A 23 -17.30 3.26 23.99
CA PRO A 23 -16.65 2.17 23.28
C PRO A 23 -15.92 2.67 22.03
N LEU A 24 -14.95 1.89 21.56
CA LEU A 24 -14.15 2.22 20.37
C LEU A 24 -15.03 2.47 19.13
N SER A 25 -16.08 1.67 18.94
CA SER A 25 -17.02 1.83 17.80
C SER A 25 -17.67 3.21 17.77
N GLU A 26 -18.08 3.73 18.92
CA GLU A 26 -18.71 5.06 19.01
C GLU A 26 -17.69 6.18 18.73
N TRP A 27 -16.44 6.01 19.16
CA TRP A 27 -15.38 6.95 18.78
C TRP A 27 -15.11 6.96 17.29
N ILE A 28 -15.10 5.80 16.64
CA ILE A 28 -14.92 5.68 15.18
C ILE A 28 -16.06 6.44 14.47
N GLU A 29 -17.30 6.30 14.94
CA GLU A 29 -18.43 7.06 14.39
C GLU A 29 -18.30 8.58 14.58
N ILE A 30 -17.88 9.03 15.76
CA ILE A 30 -17.65 10.46 16.04
C ILE A 30 -16.59 11.02 15.08
N ILE A 31 -15.51 10.27 14.88
CA ILE A 31 -14.42 10.65 13.97
C ILE A 31 -14.93 10.68 12.52
N ALA A 32 -15.68 9.66 12.09
CA ALA A 32 -16.27 9.63 10.75
C ALA A 32 -17.22 10.82 10.52
N LYS A 33 -18.09 11.14 11.50
CA LYS A 33 -19.02 12.28 11.44
C LYS A 33 -18.31 13.64 11.45
N SER A 34 -17.11 13.73 12.02
CA SER A 34 -16.30 14.95 12.01
C SER A 34 -15.68 15.29 10.64
N GLY A 35 -15.58 14.30 9.73
CA GLY A 35 -14.91 14.45 8.44
C GLY A 35 -13.38 14.59 8.53
N LEU A 36 -12.77 14.36 9.70
CA LEU A 36 -11.33 14.52 9.90
C LEU A 36 -10.54 13.28 9.45
N GLY A 37 -9.82 13.39 8.32
CA GLY A 37 -9.00 12.30 7.78
C GLY A 37 -7.54 12.27 8.25
N LYS A 38 -7.02 13.29 8.97
CA LYS A 38 -5.61 13.37 9.41
C LYS A 38 -5.46 12.97 10.88
N HIS A 39 -4.48 12.09 11.18
CA HIS A 39 -4.21 11.59 12.55
C HIS A 39 -4.08 12.70 13.59
N GLY A 40 -3.32 13.76 13.29
CA GLY A 40 -3.15 14.89 14.20
C GLY A 40 -4.45 15.68 14.45
N ALA A 41 -5.33 15.77 13.45
CA ALA A 41 -6.63 16.43 13.61
C ALA A 41 -7.58 15.59 14.47
N ILE A 42 -7.59 14.27 14.26
CA ILE A 42 -8.34 13.31 15.08
C ILE A 42 -7.85 13.36 16.53
N LEU A 43 -6.53 13.35 16.76
CA LEU A 43 -5.94 13.50 18.09
C LEU A 43 -6.37 14.80 18.77
N LYS A 44 -6.43 15.90 18.02
CA LYS A 44 -6.86 17.21 18.52
C LYS A 44 -8.33 17.17 18.96
N LEU A 45 -9.22 16.65 18.12
CA LEU A 45 -10.64 16.43 18.42
C LEU A 45 -10.81 15.64 19.72
N LEU A 46 -10.16 14.47 19.82
CA LEU A 46 -10.29 13.58 20.97
C LEU A 46 -9.78 14.22 22.27
N LYS A 47 -8.66 14.97 22.20
CA LYS A 47 -8.06 15.59 23.39
C LYS A 47 -8.78 16.86 23.83
N GLU A 48 -9.06 17.76 22.88
CA GLU A 48 -9.55 19.10 23.17
C GLU A 48 -11.07 19.12 23.36
N GLU A 49 -11.82 18.40 22.53
CA GLU A 49 -13.29 18.42 22.59
C GLU A 49 -13.84 17.32 23.51
N HIS A 50 -13.11 16.23 23.67
CA HIS A 50 -13.58 15.06 24.42
C HIS A 50 -12.72 14.68 25.63
N GLY A 51 -11.65 15.43 25.93
CA GLY A 51 -10.83 15.23 27.12
C GLY A 51 -10.09 13.90 27.18
N VAL A 52 -9.96 13.19 26.06
CA VAL A 52 -9.31 11.88 26.01
C VAL A 52 -7.81 12.03 26.21
N THR A 53 -7.24 11.25 27.14
CA THR A 53 -5.79 11.27 27.40
C THR A 53 -4.99 10.80 26.18
N HIS A 54 -3.75 11.30 26.04
CA HIS A 54 -2.92 11.08 24.85
C HIS A 54 -2.82 9.61 24.42
N GLY A 55 -2.59 8.68 25.36
CA GLY A 55 -2.45 7.26 25.05
C GLY A 55 -3.70 6.66 24.39
N PHE A 56 -4.87 6.92 24.98
CA PHE A 56 -6.15 6.46 24.43
C PHE A 56 -6.53 7.21 23.16
N ALA A 57 -6.27 8.52 23.09
CA ALA A 57 -6.53 9.31 21.89
C ALA A 57 -5.71 8.77 20.70
N ASN A 58 -4.44 8.42 20.92
CA ASN A 58 -3.58 7.86 19.88
C ASN A 58 -4.04 6.47 19.43
N LEU A 59 -4.43 5.60 20.37
CA LEU A 59 -4.97 4.28 20.07
C LEU A 59 -6.27 4.38 19.26
N ILE A 60 -7.22 5.21 19.72
CA ILE A 60 -8.50 5.44 19.04
C ILE A 60 -8.27 6.03 17.64
N ALA A 61 -7.40 7.04 17.51
CA ALA A 61 -7.09 7.64 16.22
C ALA A 61 -6.46 6.63 15.24
N ALA A 62 -5.58 5.74 15.73
CA ALA A 62 -5.01 4.67 14.92
C ALA A 62 -6.11 3.68 14.46
N LYS A 63 -6.96 3.20 15.38
CA LYS A 63 -8.06 2.27 15.06
C LYS A 63 -9.13 2.88 14.15
N ALA A 64 -9.45 4.15 14.32
CA ALA A 64 -10.37 4.87 13.43
C ALA A 64 -9.83 5.02 12.01
N ARG A 65 -8.50 5.04 11.83
CA ARG A 65 -7.86 5.05 10.51
C ARG A 65 -7.61 3.66 9.93
N GLU A 66 -7.59 2.62 10.77
CA GLU A 66 -7.65 1.23 10.31
C GLU A 66 -9.04 0.88 9.76
N THR A 67 -10.09 1.52 10.29
CA THR A 67 -11.50 1.27 9.94
C THR A 67 -12.11 2.31 9.00
N GLY A 68 -11.57 3.53 8.99
CA GLY A 68 -12.06 4.67 8.22
C GLY A 68 -11.21 4.94 6.98
N GLU A 69 -11.87 4.80 5.84
CA GLU A 69 -11.33 4.84 4.46
C GLU A 69 -10.40 3.68 4.13
N GLU A 70 -10.96 2.65 3.48
CA GLU A 70 -10.25 2.01 2.36
C GLU A 70 -9.97 3.12 1.33
N VAL A 71 -8.88 3.86 1.56
CA VAL A 71 -8.30 4.67 0.51
C VAL A 71 -7.89 3.66 -0.53
N ASP A 72 -8.58 3.64 -1.67
CA ASP A 72 -8.13 2.90 -2.82
C ASP A 72 -6.73 3.44 -3.16
N LEU A 73 -5.72 2.67 -2.74
CA LEU A 73 -4.33 3.08 -2.81
C LEU A 73 -3.90 3.23 -4.26
N VAL A 74 -4.57 2.56 -5.21
CA VAL A 74 -4.33 2.70 -6.63
C VAL A 74 -4.89 4.03 -7.11
N VAL A 75 -6.14 4.35 -6.78
CA VAL A 75 -6.74 5.66 -7.12
C VAL A 75 -5.88 6.80 -6.55
N ALA A 76 -5.44 6.70 -5.30
CA ALA A 76 -4.58 7.70 -4.69
C ALA A 76 -3.20 7.82 -5.36
N GLN A 77 -2.63 6.71 -5.84
CA GLN A 77 -1.34 6.69 -6.54
C GLN A 77 -1.37 7.40 -7.89
N TYR A 78 -2.50 7.32 -8.60
CA TYR A 78 -2.68 7.88 -9.95
C TYR A 78 -3.50 9.16 -9.98
N ALA A 79 -3.87 9.74 -8.83
CA ALA A 79 -4.57 11.01 -8.79
C ALA A 79 -3.70 12.20 -9.30
N GLY A 80 -4.35 13.21 -9.87
CA GLY A 80 -3.73 14.46 -10.27
C GLY A 80 -2.68 14.28 -11.38
N PRO A 81 -1.43 14.75 -11.20
CA PRO A 81 -0.46 14.81 -12.28
C PRO A 81 0.04 13.44 -12.79
N LYS A 82 -0.40 12.34 -12.18
CA LYS A 82 -0.05 10.95 -12.55
C LYS A 82 -1.20 10.22 -13.25
N GLU A 83 -2.34 10.88 -13.49
CA GLU A 83 -3.54 10.27 -14.06
C GLU A 83 -3.28 9.62 -15.42
N SER A 84 -2.43 10.25 -16.23
CA SER A 84 -2.01 9.73 -17.54
C SER A 84 -1.29 8.38 -17.49
N LEU A 85 -0.77 7.95 -16.33
CA LEU A 85 -0.10 6.66 -16.15
C LEU A 85 -1.07 5.51 -15.86
N ARG A 86 -2.34 5.82 -15.59
CA ARG A 86 -3.34 4.81 -15.23
C ARG A 86 -3.56 3.75 -16.32
N PRO A 87 -3.67 4.08 -17.63
CA PRO A 87 -3.81 3.06 -18.67
C PRO A 87 -2.63 2.08 -18.72
N LEU A 88 -1.41 2.58 -18.58
CA LEU A 88 -0.20 1.74 -18.55
C LEU A 88 -0.21 0.80 -17.32
N TYR A 89 -0.64 1.29 -16.15
CA TYR A 89 -0.83 0.43 -14.98
C TYR A 89 -1.86 -0.67 -15.22
N GLU A 90 -3.01 -0.32 -15.81
CA GLU A 90 -4.08 -1.27 -16.11
C GLU A 90 -3.62 -2.37 -17.07
N ASP A 91 -2.83 -2.02 -18.09
CA ASP A 91 -2.23 -2.98 -19.03
C ASP A 91 -1.24 -3.93 -18.34
N ILE A 92 -0.39 -3.42 -17.44
CA ILE A 92 0.55 -4.26 -16.68
C ILE A 92 -0.21 -5.25 -15.78
N VAL A 93 -1.25 -4.78 -15.07
CA VAL A 93 -2.07 -5.63 -14.19
C VAL A 93 -2.81 -6.69 -15.00
N LYS A 94 -3.42 -6.32 -16.11
CA LYS A 94 -4.13 -7.24 -17.01
C LYS A 94 -3.19 -8.32 -17.55
N PHE A 95 -1.98 -7.96 -17.95
CA PHE A 95 -0.98 -8.93 -18.37
C PHE A 95 -0.56 -9.85 -17.22
N ALA A 96 -0.26 -9.28 -16.04
CA ALA A 96 0.13 -10.08 -14.87
C ALA A 96 -0.94 -11.10 -14.48
N GLN A 97 -2.22 -10.70 -14.44
CA GLN A 97 -3.35 -11.60 -14.15
C GLN A 97 -3.52 -12.71 -15.20
N SER A 98 -3.07 -12.49 -16.44
CA SER A 98 -3.10 -13.52 -17.48
C SER A 98 -2.03 -14.61 -17.32
N LEU A 99 -1.02 -14.40 -16.47
CA LEU A 99 0.07 -15.37 -16.25
C LEU A 99 -0.36 -16.58 -15.41
N GLY A 100 -1.36 -16.41 -14.54
CA GLY A 100 -1.92 -17.51 -13.74
C GLY A 100 -2.93 -17.05 -12.70
N SER A 101 -3.72 -18.00 -12.20
CA SER A 101 -4.76 -17.76 -11.21
C SER A 101 -4.23 -17.53 -9.79
N ASP A 102 -2.95 -17.79 -9.53
CA ASP A 102 -2.27 -17.57 -8.24
C ASP A 102 -1.67 -16.15 -8.12
N VAL A 103 -1.97 -15.25 -9.06
CA VAL A 103 -1.51 -13.86 -9.03
C VAL A 103 -2.36 -13.02 -8.09
N GLU A 104 -1.70 -12.42 -7.10
CA GLU A 104 -2.25 -11.46 -6.15
C GLU A 104 -1.77 -10.05 -6.49
N ILE A 105 -2.70 -9.09 -6.49
CA ILE A 105 -2.42 -7.65 -6.61
C ILE A 105 -2.49 -7.06 -5.21
N ALA A 106 -1.35 -6.57 -4.71
CA ALA A 106 -1.23 -6.01 -3.37
C ALA A 106 -0.83 -4.52 -3.43
N PRO A 107 -1.81 -3.59 -3.50
CA PRO A 107 -1.57 -2.15 -3.44
C PRO A 107 -0.90 -1.73 -2.12
N LYS A 108 0.03 -0.79 -2.23
CA LYS A 108 0.70 -0.10 -1.12
C LYS A 108 0.57 1.41 -1.35
N LYS A 109 0.97 2.22 -0.37
CA LYS A 109 0.82 3.68 -0.44
C LYS A 109 1.46 4.32 -1.69
N THR A 110 2.56 3.77 -2.19
CA THR A 110 3.36 4.37 -3.28
C THR A 110 3.70 3.42 -4.42
N SER A 111 3.19 2.19 -4.36
CA SER A 111 3.46 1.16 -5.36
C SER A 111 2.41 0.06 -5.31
N VAL A 112 2.39 -0.81 -6.30
CA VAL A 112 1.55 -2.01 -6.33
C VAL A 112 2.46 -3.23 -6.50
N SER A 113 2.40 -4.13 -5.53
CA SER A 113 3.17 -5.38 -5.54
C SER A 113 2.39 -6.45 -6.29
N LEU A 114 3.02 -7.08 -7.27
CA LEU A 114 2.48 -8.24 -7.99
C LEU A 114 3.13 -9.50 -7.40
N ARG A 115 2.32 -10.39 -6.84
CA ARG A 115 2.79 -11.51 -6.03
C ARG A 115 2.10 -12.81 -6.39
N ARG A 116 2.74 -13.90 -6.02
CA ARG A 116 2.17 -15.26 -5.88
C ARG A 116 2.64 -15.79 -4.53
N LYS A 117 3.37 -16.92 -4.48
CA LYS A 117 4.14 -17.29 -3.27
C LYS A 117 5.15 -16.22 -2.85
N LYS A 118 5.77 -15.54 -3.81
CA LYS A 118 6.69 -14.42 -3.60
C LYS A 118 6.33 -13.25 -4.51
N GLN A 119 6.83 -12.05 -4.19
CA GLN A 119 6.71 -10.90 -5.09
C GLN A 119 7.56 -11.15 -6.34
N PHE A 120 6.97 -11.02 -7.52
CA PHE A 120 7.66 -11.18 -8.79
C PHE A 120 7.83 -9.87 -9.54
N ALA A 121 6.93 -8.90 -9.33
CA ALA A 121 7.05 -7.58 -9.90
C ALA A 121 6.53 -6.48 -8.96
N LEU A 122 6.95 -5.24 -9.22
CA LEU A 122 6.58 -4.06 -8.44
C LEU A 122 6.32 -2.89 -9.38
N ILE A 123 5.08 -2.40 -9.41
CA ILE A 123 4.68 -1.24 -10.20
C ILE A 123 4.84 0.01 -9.34
N THR A 124 5.73 0.92 -9.71
CA THR A 124 5.95 2.17 -8.97
C THR A 124 5.75 3.37 -9.88
N PRO A 125 4.71 4.21 -9.70
CA PRO A 125 4.57 5.47 -10.44
C PRO A 125 5.62 6.48 -9.93
N ALA A 126 6.85 6.33 -10.41
CA ALA A 126 8.06 6.97 -9.90
C ALA A 126 8.07 8.49 -10.14
N THR A 127 7.48 8.95 -11.25
CA THR A 127 7.35 10.38 -11.57
C THR A 127 5.93 10.69 -12.06
N LYS A 128 5.69 11.91 -12.56
CA LYS A 128 4.42 12.30 -13.17
C LYS A 128 4.13 11.56 -14.49
N THR A 129 5.19 11.14 -15.18
CA THR A 129 5.13 10.60 -16.55
C THR A 129 5.88 9.26 -16.69
N ARG A 130 6.19 8.59 -15.58
CA ARG A 130 6.95 7.34 -15.62
C ARG A 130 6.54 6.35 -14.55
N ILE A 131 6.38 5.09 -14.96
CA ILE A 131 6.33 3.92 -14.10
C ILE A 131 7.70 3.23 -14.13
N ASP A 132 8.27 2.97 -12.95
CA ASP A 132 9.37 2.03 -12.79
C ASP A 132 8.73 0.65 -12.52
N LEU A 133 8.87 -0.28 -13.47
CA LEU A 133 8.40 -1.66 -13.35
C LEU A 133 9.55 -2.54 -12.85
N GLY A 134 9.60 -2.78 -11.56
CA GLY A 134 10.56 -3.70 -10.95
C GLY A 134 10.20 -5.16 -11.23
N VAL A 135 11.21 -6.00 -11.49
CA VAL A 135 11.07 -7.45 -11.73
C VAL A 135 12.08 -8.24 -10.90
N ALA A 136 11.65 -9.37 -10.34
CA ALA A 136 12.46 -10.26 -9.52
C ALA A 136 13.30 -11.23 -10.38
N LEU A 137 14.30 -10.68 -11.06
CA LEU A 137 15.18 -11.39 -12.00
C LEU A 137 16.61 -11.51 -11.47
N LYS A 138 16.77 -11.94 -10.22
CA LYS A 138 18.12 -12.07 -9.63
C LYS A 138 18.92 -13.09 -10.44
N GLY A 139 20.14 -12.71 -10.84
CA GLY A 139 21.02 -13.54 -11.66
C GLY A 139 20.96 -13.26 -13.17
N GLU A 140 20.04 -12.40 -13.62
CA GLU A 140 20.12 -11.83 -14.97
C GLU A 140 21.17 -10.72 -15.02
N GLU A 141 21.87 -10.61 -16.16
CA GLU A 141 22.77 -9.49 -16.41
C GLU A 141 21.97 -8.25 -16.83
N PRO A 142 22.25 -7.07 -16.26
CA PRO A 142 21.56 -5.85 -16.63
C PRO A 142 21.87 -5.46 -18.08
N THR A 143 20.90 -4.85 -18.74
CA THR A 143 21.04 -4.30 -20.09
C THR A 143 20.79 -2.79 -20.06
N ALA A 144 20.89 -2.12 -21.20
CA ALA A 144 20.52 -0.70 -21.29
C ALA A 144 19.05 -0.44 -20.93
N ARG A 145 18.18 -1.45 -21.11
CA ARG A 145 16.74 -1.37 -20.82
C ARG A 145 16.34 -2.02 -19.50
N LEU A 146 17.03 -3.10 -19.12
CA LEU A 146 16.84 -3.82 -17.86
C LEU A 146 17.90 -3.35 -16.85
N GLU A 147 17.58 -2.29 -16.12
CA GLU A 147 18.49 -1.65 -15.17
C GLU A 147 18.51 -2.39 -13.84
N THR A 148 19.60 -2.30 -13.07
CA THR A 148 19.61 -2.72 -11.66
C THR A 148 18.69 -1.83 -10.82
N TYR A 149 18.10 -2.38 -9.77
CA TYR A 149 17.07 -1.65 -9.00
C TYR A 149 17.17 -1.79 -7.48
N ASN A 150 16.54 -2.80 -6.87
CA ASN A 150 16.51 -2.94 -5.41
C ASN A 150 16.57 -4.41 -4.95
N ALA A 151 16.64 -4.64 -3.64
CA ALA A 151 16.82 -5.98 -3.10
C ALA A 151 15.64 -6.94 -3.36
N MET A 152 14.40 -6.42 -3.50
CA MET A 152 13.21 -7.24 -3.75
C MET A 152 13.00 -7.51 -5.24
N CYS A 153 13.13 -6.47 -6.06
CA CYS A 153 13.12 -6.54 -7.51
C CYS A 153 14.51 -6.10 -7.98
N SER A 154 15.36 -7.09 -8.28
CA SER A 154 16.77 -6.87 -8.62
C SER A 154 16.94 -5.98 -9.85
N HIS A 155 15.96 -6.00 -10.75
CA HIS A 155 15.95 -5.21 -11.97
C HIS A 155 14.70 -4.34 -12.09
N ARG A 156 14.76 -3.33 -12.94
CA ARG A 156 13.60 -2.55 -13.39
C ARG A 156 13.63 -2.26 -14.88
N ILE A 157 12.45 -2.00 -15.43
CA ILE A 157 12.25 -1.33 -16.71
C ILE A 157 11.58 0.02 -16.43
N ARG A 158 12.03 1.07 -17.12
CA ARG A 158 11.41 2.40 -17.08
C ARG A 158 10.40 2.52 -18.21
N LEU A 159 9.15 2.83 -17.87
CA LEU A 159 8.03 2.91 -18.81
C LEU A 159 7.45 4.33 -18.77
N GLU A 160 7.60 5.07 -19.85
CA GLU A 160 7.15 6.46 -20.00
C GLU A 160 5.92 6.56 -20.95
N ALA A 161 5.69 5.52 -21.76
CA ALA A 161 4.50 5.36 -22.60
C ALA A 161 3.95 3.93 -22.55
N VAL A 162 2.69 3.75 -22.99
CA VAL A 162 2.04 2.43 -23.11
C VAL A 162 2.83 1.50 -24.05
N SER A 163 3.42 2.05 -25.11
CA SER A 163 4.27 1.31 -26.05
C SER A 163 5.54 0.72 -25.44
N ASP A 164 6.00 1.24 -24.29
CA ASP A 164 7.20 0.72 -23.62
C ASP A 164 6.92 -0.63 -22.94
N PHE A 165 5.64 -0.96 -22.71
CA PHE A 165 5.20 -2.27 -22.22
C PHE A 165 4.99 -3.26 -23.38
N ASP A 166 6.07 -3.46 -24.13
CA ASP A 166 6.16 -4.35 -25.29
C ASP A 166 6.53 -5.80 -24.89
N ASP A 167 6.90 -6.60 -25.88
CA ASP A 167 7.17 -8.03 -25.71
C ASP A 167 8.39 -8.32 -24.85
N ASP A 168 9.42 -7.46 -24.86
CA ASP A 168 10.59 -7.61 -23.98
C ASP A 168 10.17 -7.38 -22.53
N ALA A 169 9.45 -6.27 -22.27
CA ALA A 169 8.95 -5.94 -20.94
C ALA A 169 8.05 -7.05 -20.38
N LYS A 170 7.14 -7.56 -21.20
CA LYS A 170 6.28 -8.70 -20.87
C LYS A 170 7.08 -9.99 -20.65
N GLY A 171 8.11 -10.23 -21.44
CA GLY A 171 9.04 -11.36 -21.30
C GLY A 171 9.69 -11.39 -19.92
N TRP A 172 10.27 -10.26 -19.49
CA TRP A 172 10.89 -10.17 -18.16
C TRP A 172 9.90 -10.34 -17.00
N VAL A 173 8.68 -9.81 -17.13
CA VAL A 173 7.62 -10.03 -16.13
C VAL A 173 7.23 -11.51 -16.06
N LYS A 174 7.10 -12.18 -17.22
CA LYS A 174 6.79 -13.61 -17.29
C LYS A 174 7.89 -14.46 -16.67
N ASP A 175 9.16 -14.15 -16.96
CA ASP A 175 10.30 -14.86 -16.39
C ASP A 175 10.36 -14.69 -14.87
N ALA A 176 10.14 -13.46 -14.38
CA ALA A 176 10.10 -13.19 -12.95
C ALA A 176 8.95 -13.95 -12.26
N TYR A 177 7.77 -13.97 -12.89
CA TYR A 177 6.63 -14.75 -12.44
C TYR A 177 6.97 -16.25 -12.34
N SER A 178 7.55 -16.84 -13.39
CA SER A 178 7.94 -18.25 -13.41
C SER A 178 8.94 -18.62 -12.31
N ARG A 179 9.86 -17.71 -11.96
CA ARG A 179 10.88 -17.91 -10.90
C ARG A 179 10.36 -17.69 -9.47
N SER A 180 9.13 -17.21 -9.29
CA SER A 180 8.61 -16.74 -8.00
C SER A 180 7.63 -17.68 -7.30
N GLY A 181 7.63 -18.96 -7.69
CA GLY A 181 6.76 -20.01 -7.15
C GLY A 181 7.31 -20.78 -5.97
#